data_AF-A0A0Q9MTR5-F1
#
_entry.id   AF-A0A0Q9MTR5-F1
#
_cell.length_a   1.000
_cell.length_b   1.000
_cell.length_c   1.000
_cell.angle_alpha   90.00
_cell.angle_beta   90.00
_cell.angle_gamma   90.00
#
_symmetry.space_group_name_H-M   'P 1'
#
loop_
_entity.id
_entity.type
_entity.pdbx_description
1 polymer ?
#
loop_
_entity_poly.entity_id
_entity_poly.type
_entity_poly.pdbx_seq_one_letter_code
_entity_poly.pdbx_strand_id
1 'polypeptide(L)'
;MKGDVCLKKKWLMYVGAGIGMGILCLFTLTGKERPTLPVQSPQHVTLISDVDVAKTPSETVKRPLIEQLRIELSHFNEPMPDMTEWLQTRVSAYDSKNELLSVIQTDLDQDGVANEWVTVLVEDILDEQTGLVQERKSYGVIIDFDEDNQYTLQYLHFSSANNGRTKVMTIDDLTGDSKPEVVWVSINSGAHTTFSEYTVSSWVGRKLETYVGAAVIASESKAEIRDRKLQLSGGLIGSVGAGPWQQEFTETYEVVENTLKRTERVYVQSPTPYHRLINGMWAESHGYRDQALRDYSEAINMQAASYQDYAFIFEGEWVQGGMNSDKEAEFDRTIKRFSMLRKELLTEVNRGVDQHNACVSAKKKAGFDKAWLTYLNAPAGYANPHWEEGTICSDIALLEQ
;
A
#
# COMPACT_ATOMS: atom_id res chain seq x y z
N MET A 1 -27.78 24.72 -19.21
CA MET A 1 -27.55 23.99 -20.47
C MET A 1 -26.04 23.98 -20.71
N LYS A 2 -25.40 22.81 -20.55
CA LYS A 2 -24.02 22.43 -20.92
C LYS A 2 -22.86 23.23 -20.29
N GLY A 3 -21.85 22.62 -19.66
CA GLY A 3 -21.60 21.19 -19.49
C GLY A 3 -20.40 20.96 -18.56
N ASP A 4 -20.53 19.90 -17.76
CA ASP A 4 -19.49 19.38 -16.87
C ASP A 4 -18.38 18.71 -17.68
N VAL A 5 -17.15 19.11 -17.42
CA VAL A 5 -15.94 18.46 -17.95
C VAL A 5 -15.48 17.41 -16.95
N CYS A 6 -15.85 16.16 -17.22
CA CYS A 6 -15.38 14.98 -16.50
C CYS A 6 -13.93 14.65 -16.93
N LEU A 7 -12.96 14.94 -16.07
CA LEU A 7 -11.55 14.56 -16.25
C LEU A 7 -11.35 13.09 -15.86
N LYS A 8 -11.36 12.20 -16.85
CA LYS A 8 -10.89 10.81 -16.71
C LYS A 8 -9.36 10.80 -16.57
N LYS A 9 -8.83 10.56 -15.36
CA LYS A 9 -7.42 10.18 -15.15
C LYS A 9 -7.22 8.76 -15.69
N LYS A 10 -6.44 8.63 -16.77
CA LYS A 10 -5.88 7.34 -17.22
C LYS A 10 -4.55 7.13 -16.50
N TRP A 11 -4.45 6.07 -15.71
CA TRP A 11 -3.18 5.53 -15.24
C TRP A 11 -2.53 4.76 -16.40
N LEU A 12 -1.39 5.24 -16.87
CA LEU A 12 -0.52 4.50 -17.79
C LEU A 12 0.48 3.70 -16.95
N MET A 13 0.44 2.36 -17.05
CA MET A 13 1.53 1.52 -16.58
C MET A 13 2.70 1.65 -17.56
N TYR A 14 3.84 2.16 -17.10
CA TYR A 14 5.11 2.04 -17.82
C TYR A 14 5.86 0.82 -17.30
N VAL A 15 6.01 -0.18 -18.15
CA VAL A 15 6.96 -1.29 -17.98
C VAL A 15 8.30 -0.82 -18.53
N GLY A 16 9.22 -0.42 -17.65
CA GLY A 16 10.59 -0.09 -18.02
C GLY A 16 11.39 -1.36 -18.32
N ALA A 17 11.84 -1.50 -19.57
CA ALA A 17 12.79 -2.51 -19.98
C ALA A 17 14.18 -2.20 -19.37
N GLY A 18 14.57 -2.97 -18.35
CA GLY A 18 15.89 -2.88 -17.73
C GLY A 18 16.98 -3.51 -18.60
N ILE A 19 17.96 -2.69 -18.96
CA ILE A 19 19.23 -3.09 -19.59
C ILE A 19 20.01 -3.97 -18.60
N GLY A 20 20.32 -5.20 -19.01
CA GLY A 20 21.10 -6.14 -18.21
C GLY A 20 22.57 -5.73 -18.12
N MET A 21 23.04 -5.45 -16.90
CA MET A 21 24.46 -5.49 -16.57
C MET A 21 24.75 -6.82 -15.86
N GLY A 22 25.51 -7.68 -16.54
CA GLY A 22 25.94 -8.96 -16.01
C GLY A 22 26.99 -8.77 -14.91
N ILE A 23 26.64 -9.20 -13.70
CA ILE A 23 27.61 -9.43 -12.62
C ILE A 23 28.17 -10.84 -12.80
N LEU A 24 29.47 -10.90 -13.10
CA LEU A 24 30.22 -12.13 -13.29
C LEU A 24 30.55 -12.74 -11.90
N CYS A 25 29.69 -13.62 -11.38
CA CYS A 25 30.02 -14.44 -10.22
C CYS A 25 30.85 -15.66 -10.67
N LEU A 26 32.17 -15.62 -10.40
CA LEU A 26 33.06 -16.78 -10.52
C LEU A 26 32.81 -17.74 -9.35
N PHE A 27 32.01 -18.80 -9.60
CA PHE A 27 32.00 -20.00 -8.76
C PHE A 27 32.81 -21.11 -9.44
N THR A 28 33.86 -21.57 -8.77
CA THR A 28 34.65 -22.74 -9.16
C THR A 28 33.83 -24.02 -8.89
N LEU A 29 33.31 -24.63 -9.95
CA LEU A 29 32.65 -25.95 -9.92
C LEU A 29 33.69 -27.07 -10.00
N THR A 30 33.88 -27.79 -8.90
CA THR A 30 34.55 -29.10 -8.89
C THR A 30 33.58 -30.16 -9.39
N GLY A 31 33.98 -30.88 -10.44
CA GLY A 31 33.18 -31.91 -11.08
C GLY A 31 32.95 -33.16 -10.22
N LYS A 32 31.74 -33.71 -10.33
CA LYS A 32 31.43 -35.11 -10.01
C LYS A 32 30.45 -35.63 -11.06
N GLU A 33 30.90 -36.66 -11.77
CA GLU A 33 30.19 -37.36 -12.84
C GLU A 33 28.87 -37.98 -12.33
N ARG A 34 27.81 -37.90 -13.13
CA ARG A 34 26.57 -38.67 -12.94
C ARG A 34 26.62 -39.94 -13.82
N PRO A 35 26.27 -41.11 -13.28
CA PRO A 35 26.13 -42.32 -14.08
C PRO A 35 24.82 -42.32 -14.88
N THR A 36 24.91 -42.79 -16.12
CA THR A 36 23.82 -43.07 -17.05
C THR A 36 23.03 -44.31 -16.59
N LEU A 37 21.69 -44.19 -16.54
CA LEU A 37 20.78 -45.33 -16.34
C LEU A 37 20.34 -45.93 -17.69
N PRO A 38 20.16 -47.26 -17.79
CA PRO A 38 19.77 -47.92 -19.03
C PRO A 38 18.26 -47.85 -19.27
N VAL A 39 17.93 -47.73 -20.55
CA VAL A 39 16.59 -47.80 -21.14
C VAL A 39 16.01 -49.21 -20.95
N GLN A 40 14.81 -49.32 -20.35
CA GLN A 40 14.03 -50.56 -20.30
C GLN A 40 12.88 -50.54 -21.31
N SER A 41 12.74 -51.66 -22.01
CA SER A 41 11.73 -51.99 -23.02
C SER A 41 10.31 -52.14 -22.47
N PRO A 42 9.26 -51.98 -23.29
CA PRO A 42 7.87 -51.97 -22.85
C PRO A 42 7.36 -53.38 -22.52
N GLN A 43 6.69 -53.51 -21.37
CA GLN A 43 5.92 -54.71 -21.01
C GLN A 43 4.45 -54.55 -21.42
N HIS A 44 3.92 -55.63 -22.02
CA HIS A 44 2.50 -55.83 -22.31
C HIS A 44 1.67 -55.79 -21.02
N VAL A 45 0.63 -54.96 -21.00
CA VAL A 45 -0.41 -54.96 -19.96
C VAL A 45 -1.66 -55.66 -20.50
N THR A 46 -2.09 -56.67 -19.76
CA THR A 46 -3.27 -57.50 -20.00
C THR A 46 -4.54 -56.74 -19.60
N LEU A 47 -5.54 -56.71 -20.50
CA LEU A 47 -6.90 -56.25 -20.24
C LEU A 47 -7.56 -57.14 -19.16
N ILE A 48 -8.00 -56.53 -18.07
CA ILE A 48 -8.92 -57.13 -17.09
C ILE A 48 -10.25 -56.38 -17.16
N SER A 49 -11.31 -57.18 -17.08
CA SER A 49 -12.71 -56.93 -17.36
C SER A 49 -13.40 -55.80 -16.61
N ASP A 50 -14.49 -55.37 -17.26
CA ASP A 50 -15.58 -54.53 -16.81
C ASP A 50 -15.94 -54.70 -15.32
N VAL A 51 -15.75 -53.61 -14.58
CA VAL A 51 -16.41 -53.36 -13.30
C VAL A 51 -17.41 -52.23 -13.55
N ASP A 52 -18.68 -52.49 -13.28
CA ASP A 52 -19.77 -51.52 -13.33
C ASP A 52 -19.39 -50.23 -12.59
N VAL A 53 -19.11 -49.18 -13.36
CA VAL A 53 -18.90 -47.83 -12.86
C VAL A 53 -20.25 -47.34 -12.31
N ALA A 54 -20.38 -47.39 -10.99
CA ALA A 54 -21.45 -46.71 -10.28
C ALA A 54 -21.55 -45.27 -10.80
N LYS A 55 -22.75 -44.91 -11.29
CA LYS A 55 -23.08 -43.56 -11.75
C LYS A 55 -22.57 -42.54 -10.73
N THR A 56 -21.56 -41.78 -11.14
CA THR A 56 -21.01 -40.63 -10.43
C THR A 56 -22.18 -39.75 -9.98
N PRO A 57 -22.23 -39.30 -8.71
CA PRO A 57 -23.23 -38.34 -8.26
C PRO A 57 -23.22 -37.17 -9.24
N SER A 58 -24.40 -36.83 -9.77
CA SER A 58 -24.67 -35.62 -10.54
C SER A 58 -23.78 -34.49 -10.02
N GLU A 59 -22.84 -34.00 -10.83
CA GLU A 59 -22.01 -32.83 -10.53
C GLU A 59 -22.93 -31.69 -10.08
N THR A 60 -23.07 -31.53 -8.77
CA THR A 60 -23.73 -30.37 -8.20
C THR A 60 -22.85 -29.19 -8.55
N VAL A 61 -23.31 -28.39 -9.51
CA VAL A 61 -22.66 -27.13 -9.91
C VAL A 61 -22.28 -26.37 -8.64
N LYS A 62 -20.96 -26.23 -8.42
CA LYS A 62 -20.42 -25.54 -7.25
C LYS A 62 -20.86 -24.09 -7.31
N ARG A 63 -21.65 -23.65 -6.32
CA ARG A 63 -22.14 -22.27 -6.21
C ARG A 63 -21.02 -21.36 -5.72
N PRO A 64 -21.07 -20.04 -5.97
CA PRO A 64 -20.14 -19.11 -5.34
C PRO A 64 -20.20 -19.20 -3.80
N LEU A 65 -19.05 -19.04 -3.14
CA LEU A 65 -18.91 -19.24 -1.69
C LEU A 65 -19.97 -18.49 -0.88
N ILE A 66 -20.11 -17.18 -1.14
CA ILE A 66 -21.04 -16.32 -0.39
C ILE A 66 -22.49 -16.78 -0.53
N GLU A 67 -22.89 -17.19 -1.73
CA GLU A 67 -24.26 -17.66 -1.98
C GLU A 67 -24.51 -19.04 -1.35
N GLN A 68 -23.50 -19.91 -1.35
CA GLN A 68 -23.58 -21.19 -0.64
C GLN A 68 -23.76 -20.97 0.87
N LEU A 69 -22.97 -20.09 1.47
CA LEU A 69 -23.05 -19.80 2.91
C LEU A 69 -24.40 -19.19 3.30
N ARG A 70 -24.95 -18.26 2.51
CA ARG A 70 -26.30 -17.71 2.74
C ARG A 70 -27.39 -18.78 2.77
N ILE A 71 -27.33 -19.72 1.84
CA ILE A 71 -28.28 -20.84 1.79
C ILE A 71 -28.11 -21.72 3.02
N GLU A 72 -26.89 -22.09 3.40
CA GLU A 72 -26.70 -22.94 4.58
C GLU A 72 -27.13 -22.24 5.87
N LEU A 73 -26.78 -20.96 6.05
CA LEU A 73 -27.17 -20.15 7.20
C LEU A 73 -28.69 -20.01 7.35
N SER A 74 -29.46 -19.95 6.26
CA SER A 74 -30.92 -19.85 6.32
C SER A 74 -31.63 -21.10 6.87
N HIS A 75 -30.91 -22.21 7.06
CA HIS A 75 -31.47 -23.43 7.67
C HIS A 75 -31.33 -23.46 9.19
N PHE A 76 -30.62 -22.50 9.78
CA PHE A 76 -30.46 -22.38 11.22
C PHE A 76 -31.43 -21.35 11.77
N ASN A 77 -32.00 -21.66 12.92
CA ASN A 77 -32.90 -20.82 13.70
C ASN A 77 -32.42 -20.63 15.15
N GLU A 78 -31.15 -20.95 15.41
CA GLU A 78 -30.49 -20.82 16.69
C GLU A 78 -29.08 -20.24 16.49
N PRO A 79 -28.55 -19.48 17.47
CA PRO A 79 -27.17 -19.01 17.47
C PRO A 79 -26.20 -20.20 17.39
N MET A 80 -25.20 -20.06 16.53
CA MET A 80 -24.23 -21.12 16.27
C MET A 80 -23.19 -21.10 17.38
N PRO A 81 -22.95 -22.23 18.06
CA PRO A 81 -22.02 -22.26 19.19
C PRO A 81 -20.56 -22.06 18.77
N ASP A 82 -20.18 -22.47 17.55
CA ASP A 82 -18.84 -22.26 17.00
C ASP A 82 -18.91 -21.90 15.50
N MET A 83 -19.03 -20.60 15.21
CA MET A 83 -19.01 -20.07 13.86
C MET A 83 -17.66 -20.29 13.16
N THR A 84 -16.55 -20.37 13.90
CA THR A 84 -15.21 -20.55 13.34
C THR A 84 -15.06 -21.94 12.73
N GLU A 85 -15.36 -22.98 13.51
CA GLU A 85 -15.31 -24.37 13.04
C GLU A 85 -16.27 -24.59 11.87
N TRP A 86 -17.48 -24.05 11.97
CA TRP A 86 -18.48 -24.15 10.92
C TRP A 86 -18.00 -23.53 9.61
N LEU A 87 -17.53 -22.28 9.64
CA LEU A 87 -17.00 -21.58 8.46
C LEU A 87 -15.78 -22.30 7.88
N GLN A 88 -14.82 -22.70 8.71
CA GLN A 88 -13.59 -23.35 8.25
C GLN A 88 -13.88 -24.63 7.45
N THR A 89 -14.86 -25.41 7.91
CA THR A 89 -15.29 -26.64 7.23
C THR A 89 -15.86 -26.33 5.84
N ARG A 90 -16.67 -25.27 5.68
CA ARG A 90 -17.32 -24.93 4.40
C ARG A 90 -16.37 -24.25 3.43
N VAL A 91 -15.50 -23.37 3.93
CA VAL A 91 -14.57 -22.57 3.11
C VAL A 91 -13.43 -23.43 2.56
N SER A 92 -13.06 -24.53 3.22
CA SER A 92 -12.00 -25.44 2.77
C SER A 92 -12.18 -25.95 1.33
N ALA A 93 -13.42 -26.09 0.86
CA ALA A 93 -13.73 -26.49 -0.52
C ALA A 93 -13.48 -25.37 -1.54
N TYR A 94 -13.36 -24.12 -1.10
CA TYR A 94 -13.20 -22.90 -1.91
C TYR A 94 -11.81 -22.30 -1.82
N ASP A 95 -11.03 -22.62 -0.80
CA ASP A 95 -9.69 -22.12 -0.62
C ASP A 95 -8.65 -23.25 -0.77
N SER A 96 -7.98 -23.32 -1.92
CA SER A 96 -6.94 -24.32 -2.20
C SER A 96 -5.74 -24.24 -1.26
N LYS A 97 -5.54 -23.09 -0.58
CA LYS A 97 -4.45 -22.90 0.38
C LYS A 97 -4.85 -23.31 1.80
N ASN A 98 -6.13 -23.57 2.06
CA ASN A 98 -6.67 -23.87 3.39
C ASN A 98 -6.15 -22.90 4.46
N GLU A 99 -6.26 -21.60 4.19
CA GLU A 99 -5.88 -20.57 5.15
C GLU A 99 -6.77 -20.70 6.40
N LEU A 100 -6.17 -20.49 7.57
CA LEU A 100 -6.90 -20.49 8.84
C LEU A 100 -7.75 -19.22 8.91
N LEU A 101 -9.04 -19.39 9.18
CA LEU A 101 -9.96 -18.28 9.36
C LEU A 101 -9.78 -17.64 10.74
N SER A 102 -9.78 -16.31 10.76
CA SER A 102 -9.88 -15.52 11.99
C SER A 102 -11.28 -14.94 12.07
N VAL A 103 -12.14 -15.53 12.90
CA VAL A 103 -13.51 -15.05 13.13
C VAL A 103 -13.55 -14.30 14.45
N ILE A 104 -14.00 -13.05 14.41
CA ILE A 104 -14.14 -12.20 15.60
C ILE A 104 -15.63 -12.08 15.90
N GLN A 105 -16.07 -12.63 17.04
CA GLN A 105 -17.41 -12.41 17.56
C GLN A 105 -17.44 -11.13 18.39
N THR A 106 -18.37 -10.23 18.09
CA THR A 106 -18.45 -8.90 18.73
C THR A 106 -19.88 -8.37 18.69
N ASP A 107 -20.14 -7.31 19.45
CA ASP A 107 -21.40 -6.54 19.47
C ASP A 107 -21.19 -5.25 18.64
N LEU A 108 -21.60 -5.30 17.37
CA LEU A 108 -21.39 -4.19 16.43
C LEU A 108 -22.49 -3.12 16.53
N ASP A 109 -23.71 -3.49 16.89
CA ASP A 109 -24.83 -2.55 16.98
C ASP A 109 -25.05 -1.95 18.39
N GLN A 110 -24.28 -2.44 19.37
CA GLN A 110 -24.25 -2.05 20.78
C GLN A 110 -25.55 -2.36 21.53
N ASP A 111 -26.20 -3.48 21.19
CA ASP A 111 -27.40 -3.96 21.88
C ASP A 111 -27.10 -4.74 23.17
N GLY A 112 -25.82 -5.02 23.45
CA GLY A 112 -25.34 -5.76 24.62
C GLY A 112 -25.16 -7.27 24.37
N VAL A 113 -25.36 -7.75 23.14
CA VAL A 113 -25.22 -9.14 22.73
C VAL A 113 -24.19 -9.23 21.59
N ALA A 114 -23.18 -10.08 21.76
CA ALA A 114 -22.21 -10.32 20.70
C ALA A 114 -22.74 -11.39 19.73
N ASN A 115 -23.67 -11.01 18.85
CA ASN A 115 -24.31 -11.86 17.84
C ASN A 115 -23.84 -11.54 16.40
N GLU A 116 -22.79 -10.73 16.24
CA GLU A 116 -22.12 -10.56 14.96
C GLU A 116 -20.74 -11.25 14.91
N TRP A 117 -20.46 -11.85 13.76
CA TRP A 117 -19.18 -12.48 13.44
C TRP A 117 -18.54 -11.78 12.24
N VAL A 118 -17.36 -11.21 12.47
CA VAL A 118 -16.57 -10.49 11.49
C VAL A 118 -15.40 -11.36 11.04
N THR A 119 -15.25 -11.56 9.75
CA THR A 119 -14.17 -12.40 9.20
C THR A 119 -13.79 -11.99 7.78
N VAL A 120 -12.69 -12.55 7.29
CA VAL A 120 -12.32 -12.49 5.88
C VAL A 120 -12.40 -13.88 5.27
N LEU A 121 -13.17 -14.01 4.19
CA LEU A 121 -13.32 -15.25 3.44
C LEU A 121 -12.59 -15.16 2.10
N VAL A 122 -12.10 -16.30 1.62
CA VAL A 122 -11.35 -16.39 0.37
C VAL A 122 -11.95 -17.47 -0.54
N GLU A 123 -11.99 -17.19 -1.83
CA GLU A 123 -12.53 -18.07 -2.86
C GLU A 123 -11.58 -18.12 -4.06
N ASP A 124 -11.08 -19.31 -4.36
CA ASP A 124 -10.39 -19.61 -5.62
C ASP A 124 -11.40 -19.93 -6.71
N ILE A 125 -11.40 -19.10 -7.74
CA ILE A 125 -12.14 -19.31 -8.97
C ILE A 125 -11.23 -20.09 -9.91
N LEU A 126 -11.65 -21.32 -10.21
CA LEU A 126 -10.91 -22.24 -11.06
C LEU A 126 -11.28 -22.01 -12.52
N ASP A 127 -10.28 -22.08 -13.40
CA ASP A 127 -10.49 -22.19 -14.83
C ASP A 127 -11.09 -23.58 -15.13
N GLU A 128 -12.27 -23.60 -15.76
CA GLU A 128 -13.04 -24.83 -15.98
C GLU A 128 -12.30 -25.85 -16.88
N GLN A 129 -11.37 -25.40 -17.74
CA GLN A 129 -10.66 -26.27 -18.68
C GLN A 129 -9.43 -26.92 -18.06
N THR A 130 -8.70 -26.16 -17.25
CA THR A 130 -7.40 -26.54 -16.69
C THR A 130 -7.50 -26.99 -15.24
N GLY A 131 -8.57 -26.63 -14.54
CA GLY A 131 -8.72 -26.83 -13.09
C GLY A 131 -7.76 -25.98 -12.24
N LEU A 132 -7.01 -25.07 -12.87
CA LEU A 132 -6.07 -24.18 -12.18
C LEU A 132 -6.78 -22.94 -11.65
N VAL A 133 -6.26 -22.35 -10.59
CA VAL A 133 -6.79 -21.08 -10.04
C VAL A 133 -6.57 -19.97 -11.07
N GLN A 134 -7.67 -19.42 -11.58
CA GLN A 134 -7.69 -18.29 -12.51
C GLN A 134 -7.69 -16.96 -11.76
N GLU A 135 -8.52 -16.87 -10.72
CA GLU A 135 -8.70 -15.67 -9.90
C GLU A 135 -8.88 -16.10 -8.44
N ARG A 136 -8.32 -15.34 -7.51
CA ARG A 136 -8.57 -15.51 -6.07
C ARG A 136 -9.27 -14.27 -5.56
N LYS A 137 -10.49 -14.43 -5.05
CA LYS A 137 -11.29 -13.36 -4.48
C LYS A 137 -11.24 -13.41 -2.97
N SER A 138 -11.28 -12.24 -2.35
CA SER A 138 -11.42 -12.09 -0.91
C SER A 138 -12.64 -11.23 -0.59
N TYR A 139 -13.27 -11.53 0.53
CA TYR A 139 -14.48 -10.88 1.01
C TYR A 139 -14.31 -10.50 2.47
N GLY A 140 -14.52 -9.23 2.82
CA GLY A 140 -14.75 -8.84 4.22
C GLY A 140 -16.21 -9.14 4.54
N VAL A 141 -16.47 -10.00 5.52
CA VAL A 141 -17.81 -10.56 5.78
C VAL A 141 -18.23 -10.23 7.21
N ILE A 142 -19.51 -9.84 7.33
CA ILE A 142 -20.23 -9.78 8.60
C ILE A 142 -21.40 -10.76 8.50
N ILE A 143 -21.43 -11.72 9.42
CA ILE A 143 -22.57 -12.59 9.67
C ILE A 143 -23.23 -12.09 10.95
N ASP A 144 -24.54 -12.00 10.94
CA ASP A 144 -25.33 -11.41 12.01
C ASP A 144 -26.53 -12.31 12.30
N PHE A 145 -26.84 -12.56 13.58
CA PHE A 145 -28.00 -13.35 14.01
C PHE A 145 -29.02 -12.46 14.72
N ASP A 146 -30.21 -12.32 14.13
CA ASP A 146 -31.21 -11.33 14.54
C ASP A 146 -32.23 -11.82 15.58
N GLU A 147 -33.02 -10.86 16.08
CA GLU A 147 -34.11 -11.10 17.03
C GLU A 147 -35.21 -12.02 16.46
N ASP A 148 -35.34 -12.08 15.13
CA ASP A 148 -36.26 -12.97 14.42
C ASP A 148 -35.69 -14.40 14.27
N ASN A 149 -34.54 -14.67 14.90
CA ASN A 149 -33.78 -15.92 14.85
C ASN A 149 -33.31 -16.29 13.44
N GLN A 150 -32.87 -15.29 12.66
CA GLN A 150 -32.37 -15.48 11.32
C GLN A 150 -30.94 -14.97 11.18
N TYR A 151 -30.18 -15.65 10.33
CA TYR A 151 -28.87 -15.17 9.93
C TYR A 151 -28.96 -14.26 8.72
N THR A 152 -28.24 -13.14 8.79
CA THR A 152 -27.92 -12.32 7.62
C THR A 152 -26.42 -12.38 7.34
N LEU A 153 -26.04 -12.35 6.06
CA LEU A 153 -24.64 -12.30 5.63
C LEU A 153 -24.46 -11.16 4.63
N GLN A 154 -23.66 -10.18 5.04
CA GLN A 154 -23.25 -9.04 4.25
C GLN A 154 -21.75 -9.05 4.04
N TYR A 155 -21.32 -8.45 2.93
CA TYR A 155 -19.91 -8.50 2.56
C TYR A 155 -19.51 -7.30 1.71
N LEU A 156 -18.22 -7.00 1.73
CA LEU A 156 -17.55 -6.13 0.78
C LEU A 156 -16.54 -6.92 -0.04
N HIS A 157 -16.34 -6.50 -1.28
CA HIS A 157 -15.25 -7.01 -2.11
C HIS A 157 -13.99 -6.19 -1.88
N PHE A 158 -12.86 -6.87 -1.74
CA PHE A 158 -11.57 -6.20 -1.91
C PHE A 158 -11.34 -5.93 -3.40
N SER A 159 -10.78 -4.78 -3.75
CA SER A 159 -10.43 -4.44 -5.12
C SER A 159 -9.46 -5.51 -5.67
N SER A 160 -9.86 -6.24 -6.71
CA SER A 160 -9.25 -7.51 -7.14
C SER A 160 -7.90 -7.38 -7.87
N ALA A 161 -7.00 -6.52 -7.39
CA ALA A 161 -5.60 -6.47 -7.82
C ALA A 161 -4.61 -7.05 -6.79
N ASN A 162 -5.09 -7.44 -5.61
CA ASN A 162 -4.24 -7.70 -4.46
C ASN A 162 -4.12 -9.19 -4.16
N ASN A 163 -3.26 -9.87 -4.93
CA ASN A 163 -2.82 -11.27 -4.75
C ASN A 163 -2.18 -11.59 -3.38
N GLY A 164 -2.43 -10.80 -2.33
CA GLY A 164 -1.88 -11.02 -1.00
C GLY A 164 -2.94 -11.12 0.09
N ARG A 165 -2.48 -10.99 1.34
CA ARG A 165 -3.23 -11.39 2.53
C ARG A 165 -4.24 -10.33 2.92
N THR A 166 -5.51 -10.70 2.99
CA THR A 166 -6.60 -9.86 3.51
C THR A 166 -6.92 -10.30 4.93
N LYS A 167 -7.21 -9.34 5.83
CA LYS A 167 -7.61 -9.63 7.20
C LYS A 167 -8.40 -8.49 7.81
N VAL A 168 -9.10 -8.78 8.91
CA VAL A 168 -9.56 -7.74 9.85
C VAL A 168 -8.31 -7.22 10.57
N MET A 169 -8.04 -5.93 10.46
CA MET A 169 -6.96 -5.29 11.22
C MET A 169 -7.41 -5.08 12.67
N THR A 170 -8.54 -4.41 12.85
CA THR A 170 -9.12 -4.09 14.17
C THR A 170 -10.62 -3.81 14.05
N ILE A 171 -11.30 -3.77 15.19
CA ILE A 171 -12.68 -3.32 15.36
C ILE A 171 -12.66 -2.30 16.49
N ASP A 172 -12.96 -1.03 16.20
CA ASP A 172 -12.83 0.08 17.16
C ASP A 172 -13.69 1.29 16.75
N ASP A 173 -13.98 2.20 17.68
CA ASP A 173 -14.78 3.42 17.42
C ASP A 173 -13.87 4.54 16.85
N LEU A 174 -13.95 4.75 15.53
CA LEU A 174 -13.26 5.81 14.80
C LEU A 174 -14.11 7.09 14.70
N THR A 175 -15.44 7.01 14.80
CA THR A 175 -16.32 8.18 14.61
C THR A 175 -16.68 8.90 15.91
N GLY A 176 -16.52 8.26 17.06
CA GLY A 176 -16.90 8.73 18.38
C GLY A 176 -18.38 8.58 18.72
N ASP A 177 -19.13 7.79 17.96
CA ASP A 177 -20.55 7.56 18.21
C ASP A 177 -20.79 6.36 19.16
N SER A 178 -19.71 5.82 19.73
CA SER A 178 -19.70 4.63 20.60
C SER A 178 -20.07 3.34 19.88
N LYS A 179 -20.14 3.33 18.54
CA LYS A 179 -20.28 2.12 17.74
C LYS A 179 -18.95 1.81 17.06
N PRO A 180 -18.52 0.55 17.04
CA PRO A 180 -17.26 0.20 16.42
C PRO A 180 -17.37 0.17 14.89
N GLU A 181 -16.35 0.70 14.24
CA GLU A 181 -16.06 0.43 12.84
C GLU A 181 -15.16 -0.80 12.70
N VAL A 182 -15.31 -1.51 11.58
CA VAL A 182 -14.39 -2.56 11.17
C VAL A 182 -13.34 -1.98 10.23
N VAL A 183 -12.07 -2.14 10.60
CA VAL A 183 -10.93 -1.78 9.75
C VAL A 183 -10.40 -3.03 9.07
N TRP A 184 -10.54 -3.08 7.76
CA TRP A 184 -10.06 -4.14 6.90
C TRP A 184 -8.72 -3.75 6.32
N VAL A 185 -7.83 -4.72 6.09
CA VAL A 185 -6.59 -4.50 5.33
C VAL A 185 -6.45 -5.53 4.23
N SER A 186 -6.08 -5.06 3.04
CA SER A 186 -5.66 -5.85 1.89
C SER A 186 -4.18 -5.57 1.63
N ILE A 187 -3.38 -6.63 1.67
CA ILE A 187 -1.93 -6.52 1.49
C ILE A 187 -1.58 -7.04 0.09
N ASN A 188 -0.86 -6.24 -0.70
CA ASN A 188 -0.33 -6.63 -2.00
C ASN A 188 1.19 -6.60 -1.98
N SER A 189 1.83 -7.77 -2.12
CA SER A 189 3.29 -7.86 -2.17
C SER A 189 3.75 -8.06 -3.60
N GLY A 190 4.39 -7.02 -4.16
CA GLY A 190 5.19 -7.14 -5.38
C GLY A 190 6.53 -7.81 -5.10
N ALA A 191 7.42 -7.82 -6.10
CA ALA A 191 8.76 -8.41 -5.96
C ALA A 191 9.61 -7.77 -4.84
N HIS A 192 9.36 -6.49 -4.56
CA HIS A 192 10.20 -5.70 -3.65
C HIS A 192 9.42 -4.83 -2.67
N THR A 193 8.20 -4.43 -3.02
CA THR A 193 7.40 -3.53 -2.18
C THR A 193 6.08 -4.19 -1.86
N THR A 194 5.71 -4.13 -0.58
CA THR A 194 4.39 -4.50 -0.11
C THR A 194 3.56 -3.25 0.08
N PHE A 195 2.34 -3.20 -0.44
CA PHE A 195 1.39 -2.13 -0.21
C PHE A 195 0.25 -2.67 0.66
N SER A 196 -0.10 -1.95 1.72
CA SER A 196 -1.27 -2.22 2.56
C SER A 196 -2.34 -1.18 2.22
N GLU A 197 -3.51 -1.65 1.79
CA GLU A 197 -4.72 -0.84 1.57
C GLU A 197 -5.71 -1.10 2.70
N TYR A 198 -6.09 -0.06 3.42
CA TYR A 198 -7.05 -0.10 4.52
C TYR A 198 -8.37 0.51 4.10
N THR A 199 -9.42 -0.26 4.38
CA THR A 199 -10.81 0.12 4.15
C THR A 199 -11.51 0.13 5.51
N VAL A 200 -12.38 1.12 5.73
CA VAL A 200 -13.15 1.22 6.98
C VAL A 200 -14.63 1.08 6.66
N SER A 201 -15.32 0.24 7.42
CA SER A 201 -16.77 0.07 7.31
C SER A 201 -17.44 0.21 8.66
N SER A 202 -18.68 0.67 8.65
CA SER A 202 -19.55 0.74 9.81
C SER A 202 -20.67 -0.30 9.71
N TRP A 203 -21.26 -0.63 10.86
CA TRP A 203 -22.45 -1.47 10.96
C TRP A 203 -23.62 -0.62 11.46
N VAL A 204 -24.43 -0.11 10.53
CA VAL A 204 -25.50 0.84 10.85
C VAL A 204 -26.84 0.26 10.44
N GLY A 205 -27.76 0.14 11.39
CA GLY A 205 -29.08 -0.43 11.13
C GLY A 205 -28.98 -1.85 10.55
N ARG A 206 -28.06 -2.64 11.08
CA ARG A 206 -27.74 -4.01 10.63
C ARG A 206 -27.34 -4.08 9.16
N LYS A 207 -26.65 -3.04 8.67
CA LYS A 207 -26.12 -2.98 7.31
C LYS A 207 -24.64 -2.62 7.33
N LEU A 208 -23.90 -3.31 6.49
CA LEU A 208 -22.50 -3.01 6.23
C LEU A 208 -22.41 -1.80 5.31
N GLU A 209 -21.89 -0.68 5.82
CA GLU A 209 -21.66 0.54 5.04
C GLU A 209 -20.17 0.86 5.02
N THR A 210 -19.57 0.86 3.83
CA THR A 210 -18.14 1.17 3.66
C THR A 210 -17.95 2.66 3.39
N TYR A 211 -17.08 3.30 4.18
CA TYR A 211 -16.72 4.69 3.95
C TYR A 211 -16.01 4.88 2.62
N VAL A 212 -16.22 6.03 1.99
CA VAL A 212 -15.58 6.34 0.71
C VAL A 212 -14.08 6.56 0.92
N GLY A 213 -13.27 5.95 0.07
CA GLY A 213 -11.82 6.07 0.09
C GLY A 213 -11.12 4.90 0.77
N ALA A 214 -9.79 4.93 0.73
CA ALA A 214 -8.93 3.95 1.37
C ALA A 214 -7.63 4.62 1.80
N ALA A 215 -7.00 4.11 2.86
CA ALA A 215 -5.67 4.51 3.27
C ALA A 215 -4.66 3.53 2.69
N VAL A 216 -3.62 4.00 2.00
CA VAL A 216 -2.65 3.13 1.32
C VAL A 216 -1.25 3.51 1.73
N ILE A 217 -0.48 2.55 2.22
CA ILE A 217 0.91 2.76 2.63
C ILE A 217 1.82 1.66 2.07
N ALA A 218 3.02 2.05 1.62
CA ALA A 218 4.07 1.12 1.21
C ALA A 218 4.85 0.62 2.42
N SER A 219 5.27 -0.65 2.42
CA SER A 219 6.06 -1.31 3.45
C SER A 219 5.67 -0.89 4.87
N GLU A 220 4.39 -1.10 5.20
CA GLU A 220 3.82 -0.83 6.51
C GLU A 220 4.70 -1.42 7.61
N SER A 221 5.16 -0.55 8.52
CA SER A 221 5.91 -0.93 9.72
C SER A 221 5.00 -1.01 10.95
N LYS A 222 3.92 -0.21 10.97
CA LYS A 222 2.94 -0.14 12.06
C LYS A 222 1.60 0.34 11.55
N ALA A 223 0.51 -0.21 12.07
CA ALA A 223 -0.82 0.34 11.94
C ALA A 223 -1.56 0.23 13.28
N GLU A 224 -2.23 1.31 13.69
CA GLU A 224 -3.00 1.34 14.94
C GLU A 224 -4.16 2.33 14.86
N ILE A 225 -5.15 2.13 15.75
CA ILE A 225 -6.13 3.16 16.07
C ILE A 225 -5.62 3.91 17.30
N ARG A 226 -5.54 5.23 17.18
CA ARG A 226 -5.13 6.11 18.27
C ARG A 226 -5.93 7.39 18.23
N ASP A 227 -6.51 7.75 19.37
CA ASP A 227 -7.35 8.95 19.51
C ASP A 227 -8.49 9.00 18.48
N ARG A 228 -9.07 7.82 18.18
CA ARG A 228 -10.11 7.57 17.14
C ARG A 228 -9.66 7.86 15.70
N LYS A 229 -8.36 7.74 15.45
CA LYS A 229 -7.75 7.94 14.12
C LYS A 229 -6.97 6.71 13.71
N LEU A 230 -7.04 6.36 12.44
CA LEU A 230 -6.17 5.34 11.85
C LEU A 230 -4.79 5.95 11.59
N GLN A 231 -3.77 5.44 12.26
CA GLN A 231 -2.38 5.84 12.08
C GLN A 231 -1.60 4.72 11.40
N LEU A 232 -0.94 5.06 10.29
CA LEU A 232 -0.16 4.13 9.48
C LEU A 232 1.29 4.64 9.38
N SER A 233 2.26 3.84 9.79
CA SER A 233 3.69 4.11 9.61
C SER A 233 4.30 3.21 8.54
N GLY A 234 5.19 3.77 7.73
CA GLY A 234 5.81 3.10 6.60
C GLY A 234 6.22 4.10 5.53
N GLY A 235 5.98 3.77 4.27
CA GLY A 235 6.22 4.63 3.11
C GLY A 235 7.49 4.32 2.33
N LEU A 236 8.27 3.33 2.78
CA LEU A 236 9.50 2.92 2.08
C LEU A 236 9.19 1.96 0.93
N ILE A 237 9.78 2.21 -0.22
CA ILE A 237 9.72 1.33 -1.39
C ILE A 237 10.93 0.39 -1.30
N GLY A 238 10.68 -0.92 -1.19
CA GLY A 238 11.74 -1.93 -0.99
C GLY A 238 12.53 -2.29 -2.25
N SER A 239 12.35 -1.56 -3.35
CA SER A 239 13.12 -1.74 -4.58
C SER A 239 14.54 -1.22 -4.41
N VAL A 240 15.54 -1.97 -4.90
CA VAL A 240 16.94 -1.52 -4.92
C VAL A 240 17.09 -0.16 -5.61
N GLY A 241 16.29 0.08 -6.66
CA GLY A 241 16.32 1.34 -7.41
C GLY A 241 15.65 2.52 -6.71
N ALA A 242 14.87 2.31 -5.64
CA ALA A 242 14.21 3.42 -4.93
C ALA A 242 15.22 4.27 -4.14
N GLY A 243 16.36 3.67 -3.78
CA GLY A 243 17.50 4.37 -3.19
C GLY A 243 17.39 4.63 -1.69
N PRO A 244 18.51 5.04 -1.05
CA PRO A 244 18.60 5.16 0.40
C PRO A 244 18.09 6.49 0.97
N TRP A 245 17.72 7.45 0.12
CA TRP A 245 17.23 8.79 0.54
C TRP A 245 15.75 8.83 0.93
N GLN A 246 15.11 7.66 0.96
CA GLN A 246 13.73 7.53 1.41
C GLN A 246 13.63 7.74 2.92
N GLN A 247 12.47 8.22 3.35
CA GLN A 247 12.15 8.33 4.76
C GLN A 247 10.82 7.69 5.07
N GLU A 248 10.79 7.01 6.20
CA GLU A 248 9.54 6.56 6.79
C GLU A 248 8.71 7.78 7.22
N PHE A 249 7.40 7.64 7.12
CA PHE A 249 6.44 8.60 7.60
C PHE A 249 5.25 7.89 8.24
N THR A 250 4.59 8.61 9.12
CA THR A 250 3.29 8.25 9.67
C THR A 250 2.21 9.10 9.01
N GLU A 251 1.15 8.48 8.53
CA GLU A 251 -0.06 9.14 8.06
C GLU A 251 -1.20 8.92 9.05
N THR A 252 -1.96 9.98 9.29
CA THR A 252 -3.15 9.94 10.13
C THR A 252 -4.38 10.10 9.26
N TYR A 253 -5.38 9.24 9.47
CA TYR A 253 -6.64 9.23 8.76
C TYR A 253 -7.83 9.34 9.72
N GLU A 254 -8.84 10.07 9.29
CA GLU A 254 -10.10 10.27 10.01
C GLU A 254 -11.28 10.02 9.09
N VAL A 255 -12.39 9.54 9.67
CA VAL A 255 -13.67 9.47 8.98
C VAL A 255 -14.36 10.83 9.10
N VAL A 256 -14.53 11.53 7.98
CA VAL A 256 -15.21 12.83 7.91
C VAL A 256 -16.22 12.79 6.77
N GLU A 257 -17.49 13.03 7.10
CA GLU A 257 -18.60 13.07 6.13
C GLU A 257 -18.64 11.80 5.26
N ASN A 258 -18.67 10.63 5.91
CA ASN A 258 -18.70 9.31 5.25
C ASN A 258 -17.49 9.01 4.34
N THR A 259 -16.36 9.70 4.55
CA THR A 259 -15.14 9.53 3.76
C THR A 259 -13.94 9.32 4.68
N LEU A 260 -13.12 8.31 4.42
CA LEU A 260 -11.82 8.15 5.06
C LEU A 260 -10.82 9.11 4.41
N LYS A 261 -10.40 10.15 5.14
CA LYS A 261 -9.52 11.21 4.63
C LYS A 261 -8.22 11.25 5.43
N ARG A 262 -7.10 11.38 4.71
CA ARG A 262 -5.81 11.69 5.35
C ARG A 262 -5.87 13.10 5.92
N THR A 263 -5.63 13.25 7.22
CA THR A 263 -5.62 14.54 7.90
C THR A 263 -4.22 15.03 8.23
N GLU A 264 -3.23 14.14 8.24
CA GLU A 264 -1.84 14.48 8.56
C GLU A 264 -0.85 13.50 7.91
N ARG A 265 0.37 13.98 7.64
CA ARG A 265 1.55 13.15 7.38
C ARG A 265 2.76 13.73 8.13
N VAL A 266 3.43 12.91 8.91
CA VAL A 266 4.61 13.27 9.70
C VAL A 266 5.74 12.33 9.35
N TYR A 267 6.83 12.86 8.79
CA TYR A 267 8.04 12.08 8.54
C TYR A 267 8.80 11.83 9.84
N VAL A 268 9.53 10.73 9.90
CA VAL A 268 10.52 10.51 10.97
C VAL A 268 11.54 11.65 10.99
N GLN A 269 12.24 11.80 12.12
CA GLN A 269 13.23 12.87 12.29
C GLN A 269 14.22 12.90 11.12
N SER A 270 14.31 14.06 10.45
CA SER A 270 15.20 14.26 9.30
C SER A 270 16.68 14.12 9.71
N PRO A 271 17.42 13.14 9.17
CA PRO A 271 18.85 12.99 9.49
C PRO A 271 19.74 13.95 8.71
N THR A 272 19.23 14.58 7.64
CA THR A 272 20.00 15.51 6.79
C THR A 272 19.17 16.73 6.38
N PRO A 273 19.82 17.84 5.95
CA PRO A 273 19.13 18.99 5.39
C PRO A 273 18.24 18.67 4.18
N TYR A 274 18.61 17.65 3.39
CA TYR A 274 17.83 17.20 2.23
C TYR A 274 16.47 16.66 2.67
N HIS A 275 16.48 15.74 3.63
CA HIS A 275 15.26 15.20 4.23
C HIS A 275 14.37 16.31 4.82
N ARG A 276 14.97 17.27 5.52
CA ARG A 276 14.21 18.39 6.10
C ARG A 276 13.63 19.31 5.01
N LEU A 277 14.35 19.54 3.92
CA LEU A 277 13.82 20.22 2.73
C LEU A 277 12.60 19.48 2.17
N ILE A 278 12.71 18.17 1.93
CA ILE A 278 11.62 17.35 1.38
C ILE A 278 10.38 17.41 2.29
N ASN A 279 10.57 17.36 3.61
CA ASN A 279 9.47 17.56 4.58
C ASN A 279 8.78 18.92 4.38
N GLY A 280 9.55 20.00 4.26
CA GLY A 280 8.99 21.33 4.03
C GLY A 280 8.21 21.44 2.72
N MET A 281 8.68 20.77 1.66
CA MET A 281 8.00 20.75 0.38
C MET A 281 6.68 19.98 0.41
N TRP A 282 6.63 18.84 1.10
CA TRP A 282 5.38 18.12 1.32
C TRP A 282 4.43 18.89 2.23
N ALA A 283 4.94 19.56 3.27
CA ALA A 283 4.11 20.43 4.11
C ALA A 283 3.50 21.58 3.29
N GLU A 284 4.27 22.18 2.37
CA GLU A 284 3.78 23.21 1.45
C GLU A 284 2.67 22.69 0.53
N SER A 285 2.89 21.53 -0.11
CA SER A 285 1.93 20.87 -1.02
C SER A 285 0.58 20.58 -0.35
N HIS A 286 0.61 20.20 0.93
CA HIS A 286 -0.60 19.96 1.73
C HIS A 286 -1.20 21.22 2.36
N GLY A 287 -0.62 22.40 2.13
CA GLY A 287 -1.13 23.67 2.65
C GLY A 287 -0.71 24.00 4.08
N TYR A 288 0.16 23.22 4.72
CA TYR A 288 0.70 23.47 6.06
C TYR A 288 1.82 24.52 6.04
N ARG A 289 1.47 25.76 5.69
CA ARG A 289 2.41 26.86 5.39
C ARG A 289 3.39 27.16 6.54
N ASP A 290 2.90 27.21 7.77
CA ASP A 290 3.76 27.51 8.92
C ASP A 290 4.76 26.39 9.19
N GLN A 291 4.35 25.13 8.98
CA GLN A 291 5.24 23.98 9.09
C GLN A 291 6.29 24.01 7.98
N ALA A 292 5.89 24.24 6.74
CA ALA A 292 6.81 24.36 5.61
C ALA A 292 7.89 25.44 5.85
N LEU A 293 7.49 26.63 6.32
CA LEU A 293 8.43 27.70 6.64
C LEU A 293 9.40 27.34 7.78
N ARG A 294 8.94 26.61 8.80
CA ARG A 294 9.80 26.07 9.86
C ARG A 294 10.77 25.05 9.29
N ASP A 295 10.29 24.07 8.54
CA ASP A 295 11.11 23.01 7.96
C ASP A 295 12.19 23.58 7.03
N TYR A 296 11.85 24.52 6.14
CA TYR A 296 12.85 25.20 5.32
C TYR A 296 13.88 25.95 6.16
N SER A 297 13.46 26.60 7.24
CA SER A 297 14.37 27.30 8.16
C SER A 297 15.30 26.33 8.88
N GLU A 298 14.80 25.16 9.28
CA GLU A 298 15.62 24.11 9.89
C GLU A 298 16.61 23.53 8.87
N ALA A 299 16.18 23.23 7.64
CA ALA A 299 17.05 22.72 6.58
C ALA A 299 18.23 23.65 6.30
N ILE A 300 18.00 24.97 6.27
CA ILE A 300 19.04 25.99 6.07
C ILE A 300 20.13 25.91 7.15
N ASN A 301 19.73 25.68 8.40
CA ASN A 301 20.62 25.75 9.56
C ASN A 301 21.14 24.38 10.01
N MET A 302 20.54 23.29 9.52
CA MET A 302 20.88 21.92 9.89
C MET A 302 22.26 21.55 9.36
N GLN A 303 23.02 20.79 10.14
CA GLN A 303 24.26 20.16 9.72
C GLN A 303 24.00 18.66 9.59
N ALA A 304 24.35 18.07 8.45
CA ALA A 304 24.33 16.62 8.31
C ALA A 304 25.46 16.02 9.17
N ALA A 305 25.13 15.02 9.99
CA ALA A 305 26.13 14.32 10.79
C ALA A 305 27.08 13.49 9.91
N SER A 306 26.53 12.84 8.88
CA SER A 306 27.26 12.03 7.91
C SER A 306 26.37 11.75 6.70
N TYR A 307 26.98 11.44 5.56
CA TYR A 307 26.29 10.90 4.38
C TYR A 307 26.61 9.42 4.12
N GLN A 308 27.35 8.73 5.00
CA GLN A 308 27.89 7.38 4.77
C GLN A 308 26.85 6.30 4.41
N ASP A 309 25.61 6.46 4.89
CA ASP A 309 24.52 5.52 4.64
C ASP A 309 23.72 5.83 3.36
N TYR A 310 24.14 6.85 2.61
CA TYR A 310 23.48 7.29 1.39
C TYR A 310 24.32 7.02 0.14
N ALA A 311 23.68 7.15 -1.02
CA ALA A 311 24.32 7.02 -2.31
C ALA A 311 23.94 8.20 -3.20
N PHE A 312 24.89 8.68 -3.99
CA PHE A 312 24.72 9.79 -4.91
C PHE A 312 24.94 9.33 -6.35
N ILE A 313 24.38 10.06 -7.30
CA ILE A 313 24.71 10.00 -8.72
C ILE A 313 25.29 11.35 -9.12
N PHE A 314 26.61 11.43 -9.26
CA PHE A 314 27.28 12.62 -9.75
C PHE A 314 27.79 12.36 -11.15
N GLU A 315 27.38 13.19 -12.13
CA GLU A 315 27.84 13.08 -13.52
C GLU A 315 27.57 11.70 -14.13
N GLY A 316 26.53 11.01 -13.66
CA GLY A 316 26.16 9.65 -14.10
C GLY A 316 26.86 8.51 -13.33
N GLU A 317 27.76 8.82 -12.41
CA GLU A 317 28.47 7.81 -11.61
C GLU A 317 27.85 7.63 -10.23
N TRP A 318 27.67 6.38 -9.82
CA TRP A 318 27.26 6.02 -8.47
C TRP A 318 28.41 6.24 -7.49
N VAL A 319 28.16 7.05 -6.47
CA VAL A 319 29.13 7.40 -5.43
C VAL A 319 28.52 7.11 -4.07
N GLN A 320 29.14 6.24 -3.28
CA GLN A 320 28.76 6.05 -1.88
C GLN A 320 29.05 7.33 -1.08
N GLY A 321 28.14 7.74 -0.21
CA GLY A 321 28.37 8.90 0.65
C GLY A 321 29.51 8.67 1.64
N GLY A 322 30.14 9.76 2.08
CA GLY A 322 31.39 9.76 2.82
C GLY A 322 32.64 9.57 1.96
N MET A 323 32.52 9.28 0.66
CA MET A 323 33.67 9.06 -0.24
C MET A 323 34.14 10.32 -0.95
N ASN A 324 33.31 11.37 -1.04
CA ASN A 324 33.67 12.61 -1.75
C ASN A 324 33.20 13.84 -0.98
N SER A 325 33.99 14.25 0.01
CA SER A 325 33.67 15.36 0.91
C SER A 325 33.41 16.68 0.19
N ASP A 326 34.08 16.94 -0.93
CA ASP A 326 33.94 18.20 -1.66
C ASP A 326 32.60 18.27 -2.40
N LYS A 327 32.22 17.18 -3.10
CA LYS A 327 30.90 17.08 -3.75
C LYS A 327 29.77 17.05 -2.72
N GLU A 328 29.96 16.40 -1.59
CA GLU A 328 28.98 16.37 -0.48
C GLU A 328 28.82 17.75 0.18
N ALA A 329 29.90 18.49 0.37
CA ALA A 329 29.84 19.85 0.88
C ALA A 329 29.14 20.81 -0.10
N GLU A 330 29.32 20.62 -1.42
CA GLU A 330 28.59 21.40 -2.42
C GLU A 330 27.11 20.98 -2.50
N PHE A 331 26.81 19.70 -2.35
CA PHE A 331 25.44 19.20 -2.19
C PHE A 331 24.75 19.87 -1.00
N ASP A 332 25.35 19.83 0.20
CA ASP A 332 24.80 20.46 1.41
C ASP A 332 24.56 21.97 1.21
N ARG A 333 25.53 22.69 0.64
CA ARG A 333 25.39 24.11 0.29
C ARG A 333 24.22 24.35 -0.67
N THR A 334 24.08 23.50 -1.68
CA THR A 334 23.00 23.61 -2.67
C THR A 334 21.64 23.37 -2.02
N ILE A 335 21.49 22.33 -1.18
CA ILE A 335 20.24 22.05 -0.47
C ILE A 335 19.83 23.21 0.43
N LYS A 336 20.78 23.81 1.15
CA LYS A 336 20.51 24.97 2.01
C LYS A 336 20.08 26.19 1.20
N ARG A 337 20.75 26.47 0.07
CA ARG A 337 20.37 27.58 -0.83
C ARG A 337 19.02 27.35 -1.48
N PHE A 338 18.72 26.11 -1.87
CA PHE A 338 17.42 25.76 -2.40
C PHE A 338 16.32 25.85 -1.34
N SER A 339 16.60 25.49 -0.08
CA SER A 339 15.68 25.71 1.04
C SER A 339 15.41 27.20 1.28
N MET A 340 16.42 28.08 1.12
CA MET A 340 16.22 29.55 1.13
C MET A 340 15.31 30.00 -0.01
N LEU A 341 15.50 29.46 -1.22
CA LEU A 341 14.64 29.74 -2.37
C LEU A 341 13.19 29.36 -2.07
N ARG A 342 12.94 28.13 -1.60
CA ARG A 342 11.59 27.65 -1.28
C ARG A 342 10.93 28.48 -0.17
N LYS A 343 11.69 28.83 0.87
CA LYS A 343 11.22 29.73 1.95
C LYS A 343 10.81 31.10 1.42
N GLU A 344 11.62 31.71 0.55
CA GLU A 344 11.29 33.02 -0.03
C GLU A 344 10.06 32.93 -0.94
N LEU A 345 10.01 31.90 -1.80
CA LEU A 345 8.86 31.64 -2.67
C LEU A 345 7.56 31.60 -1.86
N LEU A 346 7.52 30.76 -0.82
CA LEU A 346 6.34 30.61 0.02
C LEU A 346 6.01 31.91 0.79
N THR A 347 7.02 32.66 1.22
CA THR A 347 6.84 33.95 1.89
C THR A 347 6.18 34.98 0.98
N GLU A 348 6.62 35.08 -0.28
CA GLU A 348 6.04 36.00 -1.27
C GLU A 348 4.62 35.57 -1.68
N VAL A 349 4.38 34.28 -1.89
CA VAL A 349 3.03 33.75 -2.14
C VAL A 349 2.08 34.06 -0.98
N ASN A 350 2.55 33.95 0.27
CA ASN A 350 1.76 34.31 1.45
C ASN A 350 1.44 35.81 1.55
N ARG A 351 2.23 36.67 0.89
CA ARG A 351 1.96 38.11 0.76
C ARG A 351 0.98 38.43 -0.38
N GLY A 352 0.50 37.41 -1.10
CA GLY A 352 -0.42 37.57 -2.22
C GLY A 352 0.26 37.83 -3.56
N VAL A 353 1.57 37.66 -3.67
CA VAL A 353 2.28 37.69 -4.95
C VAL A 353 1.92 36.42 -5.73
N ASP A 354 1.64 36.55 -7.03
CA ASP A 354 1.39 35.37 -7.86
C ASP A 354 2.64 34.47 -7.93
N GLN A 355 2.41 33.16 -8.09
CA GLN A 355 3.46 32.15 -8.00
C GLN A 355 4.60 32.36 -8.99
N HIS A 356 4.32 32.89 -10.19
CA HIS A 356 5.34 33.13 -11.20
C HIS A 356 6.28 34.26 -10.77
N ASN A 357 5.73 35.42 -10.38
CA ASN A 357 6.53 36.55 -9.93
C ASN A 357 7.25 36.24 -8.60
N ALA A 358 6.60 35.51 -7.68
CA ALA A 358 7.22 35.03 -6.46
C ALA A 358 8.43 34.12 -6.76
N CYS A 359 8.32 33.22 -7.73
CA CYS A 359 9.42 32.36 -8.17
C CYS A 359 10.60 33.15 -8.76
N VAL A 360 10.33 34.13 -9.63
CA VAL A 360 11.38 34.99 -10.21
C VAL A 360 12.11 35.75 -9.10
N SER A 361 11.37 36.33 -8.15
CA SER A 361 11.94 37.02 -6.98
C SER A 361 12.78 36.09 -6.11
N ALA A 362 12.26 34.91 -5.78
CA ALA A 362 12.93 33.93 -4.95
C ALA A 362 14.22 33.40 -5.60
N LYS A 363 14.19 33.07 -6.91
CA LYS A 363 15.37 32.66 -7.68
C LYS A 363 16.47 33.74 -7.62
N LYS A 364 16.10 35.00 -7.83
CA LYS A 364 17.04 36.13 -7.77
C LYS A 364 17.65 36.30 -6.38
N LYS A 365 16.83 36.24 -5.32
CA LYS A 365 17.29 36.44 -3.94
C LYS A 365 18.17 35.31 -3.43
N ALA A 366 17.85 34.07 -3.79
CA ALA A 366 18.64 32.90 -3.44
C ALA A 366 19.91 32.75 -4.30
N GLY A 367 20.02 33.48 -5.40
CA GLY A 367 21.12 33.36 -6.35
C GLY A 367 21.09 32.01 -7.08
N PHE A 368 19.90 31.59 -7.53
CA PHE A 368 19.72 30.32 -8.25
C PHE A 368 20.68 30.25 -9.45
N ASP A 369 21.43 29.15 -9.51
CA ASP A 369 22.33 28.82 -10.61
C ASP A 369 21.96 27.45 -11.18
N LYS A 370 22.03 27.29 -12.50
CA LYS A 370 21.67 26.05 -13.18
C LYS A 370 22.52 24.85 -12.73
N ALA A 371 23.76 25.08 -12.28
CA ALA A 371 24.63 24.05 -11.72
C ALA A 371 24.04 23.40 -10.45
N TRP A 372 23.09 24.04 -9.77
CA TRP A 372 22.40 23.42 -8.61
C TRP A 372 21.65 22.15 -9.01
N LEU A 373 21.16 22.07 -10.26
CA LEU A 373 20.40 20.90 -10.73
C LEU A 373 21.21 19.60 -10.63
N THR A 374 22.53 19.66 -10.85
CA THR A 374 23.41 18.49 -10.68
C THR A 374 23.36 17.96 -9.24
N TYR A 375 23.32 18.84 -8.25
CA TYR A 375 23.31 18.46 -6.84
C TYR A 375 21.89 18.16 -6.32
N LEU A 376 20.87 18.88 -6.79
CA LEU A 376 19.47 18.61 -6.44
C LEU A 376 19.01 17.23 -6.92
N ASN A 377 19.55 16.78 -8.06
CA ASN A 377 19.31 15.45 -8.63
C ASN A 377 20.36 14.41 -8.25
N ALA A 378 21.33 14.75 -7.40
CA ALA A 378 22.36 13.82 -6.97
C ALA A 378 21.84 12.68 -6.05
N PRO A 379 20.82 12.86 -5.19
CA PRO A 379 20.29 11.76 -4.38
C PRO A 379 19.91 10.56 -5.25
N ALA A 380 20.57 9.42 -5.03
CA ALA A 380 20.35 8.25 -5.86
C ALA A 380 19.00 7.60 -5.56
N GLY A 381 18.29 7.22 -6.62
CA GLY A 381 17.07 6.41 -6.58
C GLY A 381 15.82 7.15 -7.05
N TYR A 382 14.89 6.41 -7.66
CA TYR A 382 13.67 6.95 -8.28
C TYR A 382 12.60 7.38 -7.26
N ALA A 383 12.82 7.21 -5.95
CA ALA A 383 11.88 7.75 -4.97
C ALA A 383 12.08 9.26 -4.73
N ASN A 384 13.17 9.83 -5.27
CA ASN A 384 13.51 11.23 -5.07
C ASN A 384 12.92 12.10 -6.19
N PRO A 385 12.48 13.34 -5.88
CA PRO A 385 11.99 14.25 -6.91
C PRO A 385 13.08 14.60 -7.92
N HIS A 386 12.71 14.59 -9.20
CA HIS A 386 13.54 15.07 -10.29
C HIS A 386 13.33 16.56 -10.57
N TRP A 387 14.43 17.30 -10.67
CA TRP A 387 14.46 18.74 -10.83
C TRP A 387 14.92 19.15 -12.22
N GLU A 388 14.13 20.02 -12.84
CA GLU A 388 14.47 20.71 -14.06
C GLU A 388 14.36 22.22 -13.82
N GLU A 389 14.96 23.03 -14.69
CA GLU A 389 14.94 24.49 -14.57
C GLU A 389 13.51 25.07 -14.50
N GLY A 390 12.58 24.43 -15.22
CA GLY A 390 11.15 24.78 -15.23
C GLY A 390 10.38 24.34 -13.99
N THR A 391 10.89 23.38 -13.22
CA THR A 391 10.17 22.77 -12.08
C THR A 391 10.70 23.17 -10.71
N ILE A 392 11.75 23.99 -10.64
CA ILE A 392 12.36 24.52 -9.40
C ILE A 392 11.35 25.16 -8.42
N CYS A 393 10.29 25.78 -8.94
CA CYS A 393 9.24 26.43 -8.14
C CYS A 393 7.91 25.66 -8.14
N SER A 394 7.88 24.47 -8.73
CA SER A 394 6.67 23.64 -8.78
C SER A 394 6.35 23.05 -7.41
N ASP A 395 5.11 22.59 -7.27
CA ASP A 395 4.69 21.72 -6.18
C ASP A 395 5.39 20.37 -6.31
N ILE A 396 5.87 19.81 -5.19
CA ILE A 396 6.54 18.50 -5.17
C ILE A 396 5.64 17.36 -5.67
N ALA A 397 4.32 17.48 -5.52
CA ALA A 397 3.35 16.50 -6.01
C ALA A 397 3.22 16.49 -7.56
N LEU A 398 3.78 17.49 -8.24
CA LEU A 398 3.80 17.60 -9.70
C LEU A 398 5.15 17.19 -10.31
N LEU A 399 6.14 16.85 -9.48
CA LEU A 399 7.45 16.42 -9.95
C LEU A 399 7.42 14.96 -10.34
N GLU A 400 8.22 14.63 -11.35
CA GLU A 400 8.55 13.25 -11.64
C GLU A 400 9.38 12.68 -10.47
N GLN A 401 9.07 11.44 -10.10
CA GLN A 401 9.80 10.64 -9.12
C GLN A 401 10.39 9.45 -9.87
#